data_AF-A0A6P0NK40-F1
#
_entry.id   AF-A0A6P0NK40-F1
#
_cell.length_a   1.000
_cell.length_b   1.000
_cell.length_c   1.000
_cell.angle_alpha   90.00
_cell.angle_beta   90.00
_cell.angle_gamma   90.00
#
_symmetry.space_group_name_H-M   'P 1'
#
loop_
_entity.id
_entity.type
_entity.pdbx_description
1 polymer ?
#
loop_
_entity_poly.entity_id
_entity_poly.type
_entity_poly.pdbx_seq_one_letter_code
_entity_poly.pdbx_strand_id
1 'polypeptide(L)' 'MNLTTNRRMAILLHEGIFGSKGKTGLTLLRYCPTEIVVVIDHQCAG' A
#
# COMPACT_ATOMS: atom_id res chain seq x y z
N MET A 1 -2.55 10.31 -11.52
CA MET A 1 -1.70 9.16 -11.15
C MET A 1 -1.94 8.08 -12.20
N ASN A 2 -0.96 7.79 -13.07
CA ASN A 2 -1.11 6.74 -14.08
C ASN A 2 -0.63 5.42 -13.48
N LEU A 3 -1.56 4.67 -12.89
CA LEU A 3 -1.30 3.33 -12.38
C LEU A 3 -1.37 2.35 -13.55
N THR A 4 -0.24 2.15 -14.23
CA THR A 4 -0.12 1.13 -15.27
C THR A 4 -0.22 -0.25 -14.61
N THR A 5 -1.23 -1.04 -15.00
CA THR A 5 -1.59 -2.32 -14.35
C THR A 5 -0.52 -3.42 -14.45
N ASN A 6 0.46 -3.29 -15.35
CA ASN A 6 1.54 -4.26 -15.56
C ASN A 6 2.83 -3.96 -14.77
N ARG A 7 2.76 -3.24 -13.64
CA ARG A 7 3.93 -2.97 -12.79
C ARG A 7 3.70 -3.42 -11.36
N ARG A 8 4.73 -4.06 -10.78
CA ARG A 8 4.79 -4.38 -9.34
C ARG A 8 4.83 -3.10 -8.52
N MET A 9 3.96 -2.98 -7.53
CA MET A 9 3.79 -1.80 -6.67
C MET A 9 4.34 -2.04 -5.26
N ALA A 10 5.06 -1.06 -4.74
CA ALA A 10 5.39 -0.93 -3.32
C ALA A 10 4.57 0.22 -2.71
N ILE A 11 4.00 0.04 -1.53
CA ILE A 11 3.23 1.07 -0.83
C ILE A 11 3.99 1.54 0.42
N LEU A 12 4.40 2.81 0.45
CA LEU A 12 4.88 3.44 1.68
C LEU A 12 3.67 3.77 2.58
N LEU A 13 3.59 3.12 3.74
CA LEU A 13 2.44 3.17 4.63
C LEU A 13 2.84 3.31 6.11
N HIS A 14 3.88 4.09 6.41
CA HIS A 14 4.31 4.33 7.79
C HIS A 14 3.17 4.81 8.69
N GLU A 15 3.01 4.14 9.85
CA GLU A 15 1.95 4.40 10.83
C GLU A 15 0.54 4.30 10.23
N GLY A 16 0.41 3.65 9.08
CA GLY A 16 -0.78 3.69 8.24
C GLY A 16 -1.58 2.40 8.28
N ILE A 17 -0.96 1.27 8.65
CA ILE A 17 -1.67 -0.02 8.70
C ILE A 17 -2.73 -0.02 9.81
N PHE A 18 -2.35 0.40 11.01
CA PHE A 18 -3.26 0.49 12.17
C PHE A 18 -3.61 1.92 12.59
N GLY A 19 -2.96 2.93 11.99
CA GLY A 19 -3.24 4.34 12.28
C GLY A 19 -4.35 4.95 11.42
N SER A 20 -4.65 6.23 11.67
CA SER A 20 -5.76 6.94 11.01
C SER A 20 -5.42 7.53 9.64
N LYS A 21 -4.15 7.51 9.24
CA LYS A 21 -3.62 8.19 8.03
C LYS A 21 -3.47 7.29 6.81
N GLY A 22 -3.50 5.95 6.96
CA GLY A 22 -3.20 5.02 5.87
C GLY A 22 -4.32 4.71 4.88
N LYS A 23 -5.45 5.46 4.92
CA LYS A 23 -6.66 5.15 4.15
C LYS A 23 -6.39 4.91 2.65
N THR A 24 -5.54 5.71 2.03
CA THR A 24 -5.20 5.56 0.61
C THR A 24 -4.47 4.23 0.34
N GLY A 25 -3.42 3.92 1.12
CA GLY A 25 -2.68 2.66 0.98
C GLY A 25 -3.55 1.44 1.28
N LEU A 26 -4.39 1.50 2.31
CA LEU A 26 -5.34 0.43 2.65
C LEU A 26 -6.42 0.23 1.57
N THR A 27 -6.88 1.31 0.94
CA THR A 27 -7.82 1.25 -0.20
C THR A 27 -7.17 0.61 -1.41
N LEU A 28 -5.89 0.95 -1.69
CA LEU A 28 -5.12 0.30 -2.75
C LEU A 28 -4.94 -1.19 -2.49
N LEU A 29 -4.56 -1.58 -1.27
CA LEU A 29 -4.43 -3.00 -0.89
C LEU A 29 -5.74 -3.78 -1.04
N ARG A 30 -6.88 -3.12 -0.77
CA ARG A 30 -8.19 -3.78 -0.82
C ARG A 30 -8.77 -3.90 -2.22
N TYR A 31 -8.53 -2.91 -3.10
CA TYR A 31 -9.27 -2.78 -4.36
C TYR A 31 -8.42 -2.60 -5.60
N CYS A 32 -7.12 -2.31 -5.48
CA CYS A 32 -6.27 -2.13 -6.65
C CYS A 32 -6.03 -3.49 -7.33
N PRO A 33 -6.32 -3.64 -8.63
CA PRO A 33 -6.06 -4.89 -9.35
C PRO A 33 -4.57 -5.08 -9.71
N THR A 34 -3.72 -4.10 -9.40
CA THR A 34 -2.28 -4.16 -9.68
C THR A 34 -1.58 -5.02 -8.63
N GLU A 35 -0.55 -5.76 -9.02
CA GLU A 35 0.26 -6.58 -8.11
C GLU A 35 1.01 -5.70 -7.09
N ILE A 36 0.55 -5.68 -5.85
CA ILE A 36 1.23 -5.02 -4.72
C ILE A 36 2.13 -6.05 -4.04
N VAL A 37 3.44 -5.83 -4.09
CA VAL A 37 4.44 -6.82 -3.65
C VAL A 37 5.03 -6.54 -2.27
N VAL A 38 4.89 -5.31 -1.77
CA VAL A 38 5.37 -4.93 -0.45
C VAL A 38 4.61 -3.73 0.10
N VAL A 39 4.38 -3.75 1.42
CA VAL A 39 3.92 -2.61 2.21
C VAL A 39 5.05 -2.23 3.15
N ILE A 40 5.41 -0.95 3.19
CA ILE A 40 6.52 -0.43 3.98
C ILE A 40 5.92 0.35 5.15
N ASP A 41 5.84 -0.29 6.32
CA ASP A 41 5.46 0.34 7.58
C ASP A 41 6.48 -0.07 8.66
N HIS A 42 6.97 0.89 9.44
CA HIS A 42 8.04 0.65 10.41
C HIS A 42 7.50 -0.04 11.67
N GLN A 43 6.21 0.14 11.97
CA GLN A 43 5.55 -0.47 13.13
C GLN A 43 5.14 -1.92 12.88
N CYS A 44 5.12 -2.34 11.61
CA CYS A 44 4.52 -3.59 11.16
C CYS A 44 5.45 -4.40 10.26
N ALA A 45 6.77 -4.20 10.37
CA ALA A 45 7.71 -5.04 9.65
C ALA A 45 7.69 -6.48 10.21
N GLY A 46 7.60 -7.47 9.31
CA GLY A 46 7.42 -8.89 9.62
C GLY A 46 6.33 -9.52 8.76
#